data_AF-A0A6S5BMZ8-F1
#
_entry.id   AF-A0A6S5BMZ8-F1
#
_cell.length_a   1.000
_cell.length_b   1.000
_cell.length_c   1.000
_cell.angle_alpha   90.00
_cell.angle_beta   90.00
_cell.angle_gamma   90.00
#
_symmetry.space_group_name_H-M   'P 1'
#
loop_
_entity.id
_entity.type
_entity.pdbx_description
1 polymer ?
#
loop_
_entity_poly.entity_id
_entity_poly.type
_entity_poly.pdbx_seq_one_letter_code
_entity_poly.pdbx_strand_id
1 'polypeptide(L)'
;MERLTYEDLGTDKLTSLIRARKSFEVVGLSGRMSAAVTKLENSIEPAGLKCRVYTKGRIAAAGASVFGGITGLAGIASAVTIAAHNLATYNPDYEIVKHLVDNSLSVLYKK
;
A
#
# COMPACT_ATOMS: atom_id res chain seq x y z
N MET A 1 11.01 -2.09 13.29
CA MET A 1 10.70 -2.36 11.88
C MET A 1 11.88 -1.88 11.05
N GLU A 2 12.30 -2.61 10.02
CA GLU A 2 13.42 -2.16 9.17
C GLU A 2 13.01 -0.92 8.37
N ARG A 3 13.95 0.00 8.13
CA ARG A 3 13.71 1.22 7.36
C ARG A 3 14.47 1.18 6.05
N LEU A 4 13.75 1.46 4.98
CA LEU A 4 14.23 1.61 3.61
C LEU A 4 14.15 3.07 3.19
N THR A 5 15.04 3.49 2.30
CA THR A 5 14.84 4.73 1.53
C THR A 5 14.15 4.43 0.20
N TYR A 6 13.86 5.47 -0.58
CA TYR A 6 13.28 5.29 -1.92
C TYR A 6 14.21 4.48 -2.84
N GLU A 7 15.52 4.68 -2.70
CA GLU A 7 16.55 4.06 -3.52
C GLU A 7 16.65 2.56 -3.24
N ASP A 8 16.49 2.16 -1.98
CA ASP A 8 16.45 0.75 -1.56
C ASP A 8 15.34 -0.06 -2.27
N LEU A 9 14.27 0.59 -2.73
CA LEU A 9 13.16 -0.05 -3.44
C LEU A 9 13.55 -0.58 -4.83
N GLY A 10 14.70 -0.19 -5.35
CA GLY A 10 15.26 -0.71 -6.60
C GLY A 10 16.27 -1.83 -6.42
N THR A 11 16.49 -2.30 -5.18
CA THR A 11 17.55 -3.25 -4.83
C THR A 11 16.99 -4.59 -4.36
N ASP A 12 17.86 -5.60 -4.26
CA ASP A 12 17.52 -6.92 -3.71
C ASP A 12 17.05 -6.89 -2.25
N LYS A 13 17.30 -5.77 -1.54
CA LYS A 13 16.86 -5.58 -0.16
C LYS A 13 15.34 -5.63 -0.05
N LEU A 14 14.63 -4.98 -0.96
CA LEU A 14 13.16 -5.01 -1.01
C LEU A 14 12.65 -6.43 -1.26
N THR A 15 13.20 -7.11 -2.27
CA THR A 15 12.81 -8.48 -2.61
C THR A 15 13.07 -9.45 -1.47
N SER A 16 14.19 -9.29 -0.75
CA SER A 16 14.53 -10.11 0.42
C SER A 16 13.53 -9.93 1.55
N LEU A 17 13.09 -8.70 1.83
CA LEU A 17 12.07 -8.42 2.83
C LEU A 17 10.69 -9.00 2.47
N ILE A 18 10.28 -8.88 1.20
CA ILE A 18 9.01 -9.45 0.71
C ILE A 18 9.01 -10.97 0.81
N ARG A 19 10.10 -11.63 0.38
CA ARG A 19 10.28 -13.09 0.48
C ARG A 19 10.28 -13.56 1.94
N ALA A 20 10.93 -12.81 2.81
CA ALA A 20 10.95 -13.08 4.25
C ALA A 20 9.65 -12.70 4.97
N ARG A 21 8.62 -12.22 4.25
CA ARG A 21 7.31 -11.84 4.81
C ARG A 21 7.42 -10.78 5.93
N LYS A 22 8.35 -9.83 5.81
CA LYS A 22 8.62 -8.85 6.86
C LYS A 22 7.89 -7.55 6.63
N SER A 23 7.43 -6.94 7.73
CA SER A 23 7.00 -5.54 7.73
C SER A 23 8.21 -4.59 7.74
N PHE A 24 8.13 -3.51 6.98
CA PHE A 24 9.18 -2.48 6.85
C PHE A 24 8.57 -1.09 6.63
N GLU A 25 9.36 -0.05 6.84
CA GLU A 25 8.99 1.34 6.53
C GLU A 25 9.82 1.85 5.36
N VAL A 26 9.22 2.68 4.52
CA VAL A 26 9.94 3.47 3.52
C VAL A 26 9.88 4.94 3.94
N VAL A 27 11.02 5.53 4.22
CA VAL A 27 11.13 6.90 4.76
C VAL A 27 11.79 7.85 3.76
N GLY A 28 11.63 9.16 3.97
CA GLY A 28 12.31 10.18 3.17
C GLY A 28 11.83 10.22 1.71
N LEU A 29 10.54 10.02 1.48
CA LEU A 29 10.01 9.89 0.12
C LEU A 29 10.05 11.21 -0.67
N SER A 30 10.07 12.37 -0.01
CA SER A 30 10.29 13.69 -0.62
C SER A 30 9.43 13.92 -1.87
N GLY A 31 8.12 13.69 -1.77
CA GLY A 31 7.17 13.82 -2.89
C GLY A 31 7.05 12.60 -3.79
N ARG A 32 7.91 11.58 -3.62
CA ARG A 32 7.89 10.31 -4.39
C ARG A 32 6.91 9.27 -3.84
N MET A 33 5.93 9.69 -3.05
CA MET A 33 4.96 8.81 -2.37
C MET A 33 4.24 7.88 -3.35
N SER A 34 3.67 8.42 -4.43
CA SER A 34 2.94 7.60 -5.42
C SER A 34 3.88 6.63 -6.15
N ALA A 35 5.07 7.10 -6.55
CA ALA A 35 6.04 6.27 -7.24
C ALA A 35 6.56 5.14 -6.35
N ALA A 36 6.71 5.38 -5.05
CA ALA A 36 7.09 4.36 -4.07
C ALA A 36 6.00 3.30 -3.91
N VAL A 37 4.73 3.70 -3.82
CA VAL A 37 3.59 2.75 -3.79
C VAL A 37 3.60 1.87 -5.04
N THR A 38 3.71 2.45 -6.23
CA THR A 38 3.75 1.68 -7.49
C THR A 38 4.92 0.70 -7.53
N LYS A 39 6.11 1.11 -7.06
CA LYS A 39 7.27 0.20 -6.95
C LYS A 39 7.02 -0.95 -5.99
N LEU A 40 6.36 -0.70 -4.86
CA LEU A 40 6.01 -1.73 -3.88
C LEU A 40 5.00 -2.72 -4.47
N GLU A 41 3.90 -2.24 -5.08
CA GLU A 41 2.91 -3.09 -5.75
C GLU A 41 3.56 -3.98 -6.82
N ASN A 42 4.38 -3.38 -7.69
CA ASN A 42 5.12 -4.10 -8.73
C ASN A 42 6.18 -5.09 -8.20
N SER A 43 6.54 -5.01 -6.92
CA SER A 43 7.47 -5.96 -6.29
C SER A 43 6.74 -7.05 -5.51
N ILE A 44 5.58 -6.73 -4.92
CA ILE A 44 4.80 -7.62 -4.06
C ILE A 44 3.87 -8.50 -4.90
N GLU A 45 3.15 -7.93 -5.87
CA GLU A 45 2.13 -8.66 -6.66
C GLU A 45 2.71 -9.81 -7.50
N PRO A 46 3.88 -9.66 -8.18
CA PRO A 46 4.50 -10.78 -8.88
C PRO A 46 4.94 -11.94 -7.98
N ALA A 47 5.09 -11.71 -6.67
CA ALA A 47 5.33 -12.76 -5.68
C ALA A 47 4.05 -13.50 -5.24
N GLY A 48 2.92 -13.26 -5.93
CA GLY A 48 1.63 -13.90 -5.67
C GLY A 48 0.90 -13.34 -4.45
N LEU A 49 1.23 -12.11 -4.04
CA LEU A 49 0.74 -11.48 -2.80
C LEU A 49 -0.17 -10.31 -3.12
N LYS A 50 -1.14 -10.09 -2.24
CA LYS A 50 -2.14 -9.03 -2.40
C LYS A 50 -1.77 -7.82 -1.56
N CYS A 51 -1.78 -6.64 -2.18
CA CYS A 51 -1.57 -5.37 -1.50
C CYS A 51 -2.91 -4.67 -1.24
N ARG A 52 -2.98 -3.91 -0.14
CA ARG A 52 -4.01 -2.89 0.07
C ARG A 52 -3.36 -1.57 0.44
N VAL A 53 -3.64 -0.53 -0.33
CA VAL A 53 -3.07 0.80 -0.11
C VAL A 53 -4.12 1.72 0.54
N TYR A 54 -3.75 2.44 1.59
CA TYR A 54 -4.59 3.50 2.16
C TYR A 54 -3.77 4.63 2.77
N THR A 55 -4.41 5.78 2.98
CA THR A 55 -3.79 6.94 3.62
C THR A 55 -4.20 6.99 5.09
N LYS A 56 -3.22 7.09 6.01
CA LYS A 56 -3.49 7.26 7.44
C LYS A 56 -4.34 8.51 7.67
N GLY A 57 -5.31 8.42 8.57
CA GLY A 57 -6.24 9.52 8.88
C GLY A 57 -7.42 9.67 7.92
N ARG A 58 -7.36 9.14 6.68
CA ARG A 58 -8.57 9.04 5.83
C ARG A 58 -9.54 7.97 6.32
N ILE A 59 -9.05 6.94 7.01
CA ILE A 59 -9.91 5.92 7.64
C ILE A 59 -10.70 6.50 8.82
N ALA A 60 -10.17 7.49 9.56
CA ALA A 60 -10.92 8.12 10.66
C ALA A 60 -12.15 8.90 10.16
N ALA A 61 -12.06 9.54 8.99
CA ALA A 61 -13.21 10.20 8.35
C ALA A 61 -14.12 9.22 7.60
N ALA A 62 -13.61 8.06 7.21
CA ALA A 62 -14.35 7.01 6.50
C ALA A 62 -14.84 5.87 7.41
N GLY A 63 -14.82 6.04 8.73
CA GLY A 63 -15.52 5.12 9.65
C GLY A 63 -17.05 5.21 9.51
N ALA A 64 -17.56 6.28 8.86
CA ALA A 64 -18.98 6.46 8.52
C ALA A 64 -19.37 5.86 7.15
N SER A 65 -18.41 5.38 6.36
CA SER A 65 -18.68 4.66 5.11
C SER A 65 -17.92 3.34 5.16
N VAL A 66 -18.64 2.23 5.14
CA VAL A 66 -18.17 0.84 5.31
C VAL A 66 -17.04 0.41 4.33
N PHE A 67 -16.49 1.33 3.52
CA PHE A 67 -15.58 1.14 2.39
C PHE A 67 -14.49 2.24 2.25
N GLY A 68 -13.97 2.78 3.35
CA GLY A 68 -13.04 3.90 3.32
C GLY A 68 -11.72 3.66 2.56
N GLY A 69 -11.61 4.20 1.35
CA GLY A 69 -10.29 4.54 0.79
C GLY A 69 -10.05 4.56 -0.71
N ILE A 70 -11.05 4.68 -1.61
CA ILE A 70 -10.77 4.91 -3.05
C ILE A 70 -11.76 5.90 -3.65
N THR A 71 -11.84 7.12 -3.12
CA THR A 71 -12.47 8.23 -3.83
C THR A 71 -11.38 8.93 -4.64
N GLY A 72 -11.27 8.53 -5.91
CA GLY A 72 -10.31 9.12 -6.85
C GLY A 72 -10.54 8.63 -8.28
N LEU A 73 -11.51 9.25 -8.94
CA LEU A 73 -11.79 9.25 -10.38
C LEU A 73 -12.64 8.09 -10.98
N ALA A 74 -13.83 8.49 -11.46
CA ALA A 74 -14.54 7.99 -12.64
C ALA A 74 -15.65 6.92 -12.50
N GLY A 75 -16.88 7.37 -12.26
CA GLY A 75 -18.07 6.86 -12.96
C GLY A 75 -18.56 5.45 -12.61
N ILE A 76 -19.67 5.04 -13.22
CA ILE A 76 -20.46 3.82 -12.94
C ILE A 76 -19.62 2.52 -13.08
N ALA A 77 -18.55 2.55 -13.88
CA ALA A 77 -17.52 1.50 -13.94
C ALA A 77 -16.85 1.25 -12.58
N SER A 78 -16.66 2.32 -11.78
CA SER A 78 -16.13 2.25 -10.43
C SER A 78 -16.95 1.32 -9.54
N ALA A 79 -18.27 1.18 -9.67
CA ALA A 79 -19.04 0.35 -8.73
C ALA A 79 -18.73 -1.16 -8.84
N VAL A 80 -18.61 -1.68 -10.08
CA VAL A 80 -18.22 -3.08 -10.33
C VAL A 80 -16.74 -3.30 -10.01
N THR A 81 -15.90 -2.34 -10.40
CA THR A 81 -14.48 -2.32 -10.07
C THR A 81 -14.26 -2.24 -8.55
N ILE A 82 -15.06 -1.46 -7.82
CA ILE A 82 -15.05 -1.35 -6.35
C ILE A 82 -15.48 -2.68 -5.73
N ALA A 83 -16.55 -3.32 -6.21
CA ALA A 83 -16.96 -4.64 -5.69
C ALA A 83 -15.89 -5.72 -5.92
N ALA A 84 -15.26 -5.74 -7.10
CA ALA A 84 -14.16 -6.64 -7.43
C ALA A 84 -12.89 -6.33 -6.62
N HIS A 85 -12.50 -5.06 -6.46
CA HIS A 85 -11.38 -4.65 -5.61
C HIS A 85 -11.65 -4.90 -4.13
N ASN A 86 -12.89 -4.75 -3.66
CA ASN A 86 -13.29 -5.06 -2.28
C ASN A 86 -13.16 -6.56 -1.99
N LEU A 87 -13.55 -7.42 -2.92
CA LEU A 87 -13.38 -8.87 -2.79
C LEU A 87 -11.91 -9.29 -2.90
N ALA A 88 -11.15 -8.67 -3.81
CA ALA A 88 -9.74 -8.95 -4.00
C ALA A 88 -8.86 -8.47 -2.83
N THR A 89 -9.25 -7.39 -2.14
CA THR A 89 -8.49 -6.79 -1.01
C THR A 89 -9.12 -7.02 0.36
N TYR A 90 -10.12 -7.90 0.48
CA TYR A 90 -10.75 -8.25 1.76
C TYR A 90 -9.76 -8.90 2.74
N ASN A 91 -8.73 -9.58 2.23
CA ASN A 91 -7.69 -10.23 3.02
C ASN A 91 -6.29 -10.04 2.37
N PRO A 92 -5.74 -8.80 2.41
CA PRO A 92 -4.46 -8.51 1.80
C PRO A 92 -3.33 -9.20 2.56
N ASP A 93 -2.27 -9.59 1.87
CA ASP A 93 -1.04 -10.08 2.51
C ASP A 93 -0.23 -8.90 3.08
N TYR A 94 -0.27 -7.76 2.38
CA TYR A 94 0.38 -6.52 2.79
C TYR A 94 -0.58 -5.33 2.80
N GLU A 95 -0.47 -4.51 3.84
CA GLU A 95 -1.04 -3.15 3.87
C GLU A 95 0.05 -2.11 3.64
N ILE A 96 -0.17 -1.20 2.70
CA ILE A 96 0.71 -0.06 2.41
C ILE A 96 0.02 1.21 2.90
N VAL A 97 0.52 1.75 4.01
CA VAL A 97 -0.06 2.89 4.71
C VAL A 97 0.72 4.16 4.38
N LYS A 98 0.06 5.15 3.79
CA LYS A 98 0.65 6.47 3.51
C LYS A 98 0.57 7.37 4.73
N HIS A 99 1.73 7.77 5.24
CA HIS A 99 1.86 8.82 6.25
C HIS A 99 2.28 10.11 5.53
N LEU A 100 1.29 10.90 5.09
CA LEU A 100 1.56 12.11 4.30
C LEU A 100 2.33 13.17 5.08
N VAL A 101 2.05 13.30 6.38
CA VAL A 101 2.75 14.23 7.28
C VAL A 101 4.20 13.78 7.50
N ASP A 102 4.39 12.48 7.75
CA ASP A 102 5.72 11.91 8.05
C ASP A 102 6.55 11.59 6.79
N ASN A 103 5.98 11.84 5.60
CA ASN A 103 6.60 11.58 4.30
C ASN A 103 7.15 10.14 4.18
N SER A 104 6.35 9.18 4.65
CA SER A 104 6.75 7.78 4.77
C SER A 104 5.61 6.82 4.43
N LEU A 105 5.98 5.58 4.16
CA LEU A 105 5.09 4.44 3.99
C LEU A 105 5.37 3.40 5.07
N SER A 106 4.33 2.87 5.71
CA SER A 106 4.45 1.59 6.42
C SER A 106 3.97 0.47 5.51
N VAL A 107 4.78 -0.56 5.35
CA VAL A 107 4.45 -1.79 4.62
C VAL A 107 4.31 -2.89 5.64
N LEU A 108 3.07 -3.25 5.95
CA LEU A 108 2.71 -4.14 7.05
C LEU A 108 2.30 -5.51 6.50
N TYR A 109 3.05 -6.56 6.83
CA TYR A 109 2.60 -7.92 6.58
C TYR A 109 1.49 -8.30 7.55
N LYS A 110 0.43 -8.95 7.07
CA LYS A 110 -0.81 -9.22 7.84
C LYS A 110 -1.09 -10.70 8.10
N LYS A 111 -0.28 -11.61 7.57
CA LYS A 111 -0.51 -13.07 7.66
C LYS A 111 0.65 -13.80 8.32
#